data_AF-A0A537NML7-F1
#
_entry.id   AF-A0A537NML7-F1
#
_cell.length_a   1.000
_cell.length_b   1.000
_cell.length_c   1.000
_cell.angle_alpha   90.00
_cell.angle_beta   90.00
_cell.angle_gamma   90.00
#
_symmetry.space_group_name_H-M   'P 1'
#
loop_
_entity.id
_entity.type
_entity.pdbx_description
1 polymer ?
#
loop_
_entity_poly.entity_id
_entity_poly.type
_entity_poly.pdbx_seq_one_letter_code
_entity_poly.pdbx_strand_id
1 'polypeptide(L)'
;MLLSAVTPQGNLPCIMTGNDAWVDRTQTPLISFIVWQIYLRTGNRLFIDMAYAILARNNAWIRTLRDGNGNGLLEFGSSDMGQGLYKGTKLAAKDESFMDNSPIHDEARWNEKSRTLDCEDVGLNCLVCLDCEMLAHMARLLGLSEEAKKHDGAAAALRQRLWSGAFVKSVAPTSFYPLLCDAASKEQKKHLLKHLDDPKKFGGDFGLPSVARDDPALADNVYWRGRIWPILNWLVWNGLERAGEVEAADRLVDKSWRLFIKSWESRRLSPENYDPETGEGLDQPDSDPFYSWTALLPFMKHAQVMNFSPWQGWQLRNEGGDFAVGPVITPLGAVMVTRKNGTLSLRRGEETVFTSEKQGRITPA
;
A
#
# COMPACT_ATOMS: atom_id res chain seq x y z
N MET A 1 -5.57 -14.69 12.67
CA MET A 1 -4.26 -14.81 13.34
C MET A 1 -3.69 -13.43 13.72
N LEU A 2 -3.65 -12.43 12.82
CA LEU A 2 -3.15 -11.09 13.18
C LEU A 2 -4.08 -10.32 14.15
N LEU A 3 -5.38 -10.18 13.84
CA LEU A 3 -6.32 -9.45 14.71
C LEU A 3 -6.45 -10.08 16.11
N SER A 4 -6.23 -11.39 16.23
CA SER A 4 -6.23 -12.09 17.51
C SER A 4 -4.98 -11.83 18.36
N ALA A 5 -3.93 -11.21 17.78
CA ALA A 5 -2.68 -10.88 18.46
C ALA A 5 -2.64 -9.43 18.98
N VAL A 6 -3.76 -8.70 18.91
CA VAL A 6 -3.84 -7.32 19.40
C VAL A 6 -3.48 -7.25 20.90
N THR A 7 -2.63 -6.30 21.26
CA THR A 7 -2.24 -6.10 22.66
C THR A 7 -3.33 -5.32 23.42
N PRO A 8 -3.37 -5.39 24.77
CA PRO A 8 -4.29 -4.59 25.57
C PRO A 8 -4.21 -3.08 25.30
N GLN A 9 -3.05 -2.58 24.88
CA GLN A 9 -2.82 -1.18 24.54
C GLN A 9 -3.32 -0.79 23.14
N GLY A 10 -3.73 -1.77 22.32
CA GLY A 10 -4.21 -1.55 20.95
C GLY A 10 -3.16 -1.78 19.87
N ASN A 11 -1.93 -2.20 20.20
CA ASN A 11 -0.93 -2.50 19.18
C ASN A 11 -1.28 -3.79 18.43
N LEU A 12 -1.01 -3.81 17.12
CA LEU A 12 -0.89 -5.03 16.33
C LEU A 12 0.60 -5.35 16.18
N PRO A 13 1.08 -6.50 16.69
CA PRO A 13 2.50 -6.82 16.71
C PRO A 13 3.13 -6.79 15.31
N CYS A 14 4.32 -6.22 15.20
CA CYS A 14 5.10 -6.17 13.96
C CYS A 14 5.43 -7.59 13.46
N ILE A 15 5.87 -8.45 14.38
CA ILE A 15 6.15 -9.87 14.13
C ILE A 15 5.51 -10.68 15.26
N MET A 16 4.97 -11.85 14.90
CA MET A 16 4.50 -12.85 15.84
C MET A 16 4.94 -14.23 15.33
N THR A 17 5.81 -14.89 16.08
CA THR A 17 6.25 -16.27 15.80
C THR A 17 6.05 -17.14 17.04
N GLY A 18 6.41 -18.43 16.96
CA GLY A 18 6.39 -19.30 18.14
C GLY A 18 7.40 -18.90 19.23
N ASN A 19 8.43 -18.11 18.88
CA ASN A 19 9.55 -17.82 19.77
C ASN A 19 9.73 -16.33 20.10
N ASP A 20 9.09 -15.42 19.34
CA ASP A 20 9.28 -13.98 19.51
C ASP A 20 8.01 -13.21 19.10
N ALA A 21 7.81 -12.06 19.73
CA ALA A 21 6.71 -11.15 19.49
C ALA A 21 7.18 -9.69 19.65
N TRP A 22 7.15 -8.94 18.55
CA TRP A 22 7.53 -7.53 18.55
C TRP A 22 6.29 -6.68 18.78
N VAL A 23 6.04 -6.36 20.05
CA VAL A 23 4.84 -5.65 20.52
C VAL A 23 5.11 -4.21 20.96
N ASP A 24 6.38 -3.79 20.98
CA ASP A 24 6.79 -2.39 21.14
C ASP A 24 6.47 -1.53 19.92
N ARG A 25 6.46 -2.17 18.76
CA ARG A 25 6.24 -1.58 17.44
C ARG A 25 5.20 -2.34 16.64
N THR A 26 4.72 -1.71 15.58
CA THR A 26 3.78 -2.30 14.63
C THR A 26 4.42 -2.46 13.25
N GLN A 27 3.62 -2.68 12.21
CA GLN A 27 3.98 -2.33 10.85
C GLN A 27 3.02 -1.28 10.31
N THR A 28 3.40 -0.60 9.25
CA THR A 28 2.64 0.51 8.68
C THR A 28 1.17 0.13 8.38
N PRO A 29 0.17 0.95 8.78
CA PRO A 29 -1.22 0.50 8.84
C PRO A 29 -1.88 0.39 7.47
N LEU A 30 -2.01 -0.84 6.97
CA LEU A 30 -2.71 -1.18 5.72
C LEU A 30 -3.93 -2.08 5.92
N ILE A 31 -4.17 -2.54 7.16
CA ILE A 31 -5.15 -3.60 7.40
C ILE A 31 -6.57 -3.07 7.21
N SER A 32 -6.89 -1.83 7.62
CA SER A 32 -8.21 -1.25 7.37
C SER A 32 -8.49 -1.11 5.87
N PHE A 33 -7.48 -0.74 5.09
CA PHE A 33 -7.57 -0.66 3.63
C PHE A 33 -7.89 -2.02 2.99
N ILE A 34 -7.23 -3.09 3.45
CA ILE A 34 -7.46 -4.45 2.96
C ILE A 34 -8.85 -4.96 3.40
N VAL A 35 -9.23 -4.77 4.67
CA VAL A 35 -10.54 -5.21 5.20
C VAL A 35 -11.68 -4.51 4.45
N TRP A 36 -11.54 -3.22 4.16
CA TRP A 36 -12.53 -2.48 3.38
C TRP A 36 -12.65 -3.03 1.95
N GLN A 37 -11.53 -3.32 1.27
CA GLN A 37 -11.56 -3.95 -0.05
C GLN A 37 -12.21 -5.35 -0.05
N ILE A 38 -11.95 -6.16 0.97
CA ILE A 38 -12.59 -7.47 1.13
C ILE A 38 -14.10 -7.30 1.25
N TYR A 39 -14.56 -6.33 2.05
CA TYR A 39 -15.99 -6.01 2.15
C TYR A 39 -16.57 -5.58 0.79
N LEU A 40 -15.94 -4.64 0.08
CA LEU A 40 -16.42 -4.18 -1.23
C LEU A 40 -16.50 -5.33 -2.25
N ARG A 41 -15.57 -6.28 -2.18
CA ARG A 41 -15.55 -7.44 -3.08
C ARG A 41 -16.60 -8.48 -2.75
N THR A 42 -16.83 -8.74 -1.46
CA THR A 42 -17.66 -9.87 -1.00
C THR A 42 -19.08 -9.47 -0.63
N GLY A 43 -19.32 -8.19 -0.37
CA GLY A 43 -20.54 -7.69 0.29
C GLY A 43 -20.69 -8.16 1.75
N ASN A 44 -19.73 -8.95 2.27
CA ASN A 44 -19.85 -9.60 3.56
C ASN A 44 -19.26 -8.72 4.68
N ARG A 45 -20.14 -8.27 5.58
CA ARG A 45 -19.79 -7.40 6.70
C ARG A 45 -19.02 -8.12 7.82
N LEU A 46 -18.96 -9.46 7.84
CA LEU A 46 -18.31 -10.22 8.92
C LEU A 46 -16.90 -9.72 9.27
N PHE A 47 -16.08 -9.43 8.25
CA PHE A 47 -14.73 -8.91 8.48
C PHE A 47 -14.72 -7.49 9.07
N ILE A 48 -15.69 -6.65 8.70
CA ILE A 48 -15.86 -5.31 9.26
C ILE A 48 -16.23 -5.42 10.74
N ASP A 49 -17.24 -6.24 11.07
CA ASP A 49 -17.73 -6.42 12.44
C ASP A 49 -16.63 -6.96 13.38
N MET A 50 -15.80 -7.88 12.87
CA MET A 50 -14.69 -8.44 13.64
C MET A 50 -13.50 -7.47 13.79
N ALA A 51 -13.21 -6.65 12.78
CA ALA A 51 -11.96 -5.90 12.72
C ALA A 51 -12.07 -4.47 13.22
N TYR A 52 -13.21 -3.79 13.03
CA TYR A 52 -13.33 -2.34 13.23
C TYR A 52 -12.81 -1.85 14.58
N ALA A 53 -13.31 -2.44 15.68
CA ALA A 53 -12.93 -1.99 17.02
C ALA A 53 -11.44 -2.21 17.31
N ILE A 54 -10.84 -3.27 16.76
CA ILE A 54 -9.42 -3.59 16.91
C ILE A 54 -8.58 -2.57 16.15
N LEU A 55 -8.94 -2.31 14.88
CA LEU A 55 -8.23 -1.40 14.01
C LEU A 55 -8.35 0.07 14.46
N ALA A 56 -9.52 0.48 14.96
CA ALA A 56 -9.71 1.80 15.53
C ALA A 56 -8.82 2.04 16.77
N ARG A 57 -8.65 1.02 17.64
CA ARG A 57 -7.69 1.09 18.76
C ARG A 57 -6.25 1.12 18.28
N ASN A 58 -5.91 0.38 17.23
CA ASN A 58 -4.57 0.40 16.66
C ASN A 58 -4.21 1.76 16.05
N ASN A 59 -5.12 2.36 15.27
CA ASN A 59 -4.96 3.72 14.76
C ASN A 59 -4.75 4.73 15.89
N ALA A 60 -5.56 4.65 16.97
CA ALA A 60 -5.41 5.51 18.13
C ALA A 60 -4.06 5.31 18.84
N TRP A 61 -3.61 4.06 18.97
CA TRP A 61 -2.31 3.72 19.56
C TRP A 61 -1.15 4.32 18.76
N ILE A 62 -1.15 4.13 17.42
CA ILE A 62 -0.15 4.69 16.51
C ILE A 62 -0.10 6.21 16.68
N ARG A 63 -1.25 6.89 16.53
CA ARG A 63 -1.33 8.36 16.62
C ARG A 63 -0.94 8.92 17.99
N THR A 64 -1.02 8.12 19.05
CA THR A 64 -0.65 8.55 20.41
C THR A 64 0.85 8.36 20.67
N LEU A 65 1.44 7.26 20.18
CA LEU A 65 2.82 6.89 20.50
C LEU A 65 3.83 7.20 19.40
N ARG A 66 3.39 7.75 18.26
CA ARG A 66 4.24 8.10 17.12
C ARG A 66 4.24 9.59 16.82
N ASP A 67 3.78 10.43 17.74
CA ASP A 67 3.85 11.90 17.64
C ASP A 67 4.83 12.43 18.69
N GLY A 68 6.11 12.14 18.49
CA GLY A 68 7.15 12.31 19.48
C GLY A 68 7.46 13.76 19.82
N ASN A 69 7.29 14.66 18.86
CA ASN A 69 7.39 16.10 19.07
C ASN A 69 6.05 16.76 19.45
N GLY A 70 4.96 15.99 19.47
CA GLY A 70 3.61 16.45 19.85
C GLY A 70 3.03 17.45 18.86
N ASN A 71 3.57 17.52 17.65
CA ASN A 71 3.12 18.47 16.67
C ASN A 71 1.92 17.93 15.89
N GLY A 72 1.65 16.62 15.84
CA GLY A 72 0.54 16.01 15.11
C GLY A 72 0.91 15.37 13.77
N LEU A 73 2.20 15.33 13.43
CA LEU A 73 2.78 14.48 12.39
C LEU A 73 3.54 13.34 13.05
N LEU A 74 3.58 12.21 12.35
CA LEU A 74 4.03 10.96 12.92
C LEU A 74 5.45 10.59 12.50
N GLU A 75 6.20 10.01 13.42
CA GLU A 75 7.54 9.45 13.20
C GLU A 75 7.56 7.97 13.61
N PHE A 76 8.38 7.15 12.94
CA PHE A 76 8.55 5.75 13.36
C PHE A 76 9.20 5.64 14.74
N GLY A 77 8.91 4.57 15.49
CA GLY A 77 9.36 4.45 16.87
C GLY A 77 9.34 3.04 17.47
N SER A 78 9.57 2.98 18.78
CA SER A 78 9.55 1.74 19.55
C SER A 78 9.09 1.99 20.99
N SER A 79 7.95 1.45 21.37
CA SER A 79 7.31 1.71 22.66
C SER A 79 7.97 0.93 23.81
N ASP A 80 7.82 1.38 25.05
CA ASP A 80 8.36 0.64 26.20
C ASP A 80 7.44 -0.52 26.61
N MET A 81 7.25 -1.49 25.71
CA MET A 81 6.38 -2.65 25.93
C MET A 81 7.01 -3.90 25.33
N GLY A 82 6.73 -5.07 25.90
CA GLY A 82 7.30 -6.33 25.42
C GLY A 82 8.82 -6.42 25.56
N GLN A 83 9.38 -7.47 24.94
CA GLN A 83 10.81 -7.84 24.98
C GLN A 83 11.33 -8.21 23.58
N GLY A 84 10.71 -7.68 22.53
CA GLY A 84 11.11 -7.97 21.15
C GLY A 84 12.55 -7.53 20.87
N LEU A 85 13.20 -8.21 19.94
CA LEU A 85 14.55 -7.87 19.48
C LEU A 85 14.63 -6.37 19.10
N TYR A 86 15.77 -5.75 19.41
CA TYR A 86 16.06 -4.34 19.10
C TYR A 86 15.13 -3.29 19.73
N LYS A 87 14.23 -3.67 20.65
CA LYS A 87 13.33 -2.72 21.34
C LYS A 87 14.09 -1.50 21.86
N GLY A 88 13.53 -0.31 21.62
CA GLY A 88 14.08 0.97 22.06
C GLY A 88 15.32 1.42 21.29
N THR A 89 15.48 0.98 20.03
CA THR A 89 16.61 1.40 19.18
C THR A 89 16.12 2.04 17.88
N LYS A 90 17.03 2.75 17.19
CA LYS A 90 16.81 3.22 15.82
C LYS A 90 16.40 2.06 14.88
N LEU A 91 17.00 0.87 15.03
CA LEU A 91 16.69 -0.27 14.17
C LEU A 91 15.24 -0.72 14.34
N ALA A 92 14.73 -0.81 15.58
CA ALA A 92 13.32 -1.13 15.81
C ALA A 92 12.37 -0.12 15.14
N ALA A 93 12.69 1.18 15.17
CA ALA A 93 11.91 2.17 14.45
C ALA A 93 11.95 1.96 12.93
N LYS A 94 13.12 1.61 12.37
CA LYS A 94 13.24 1.28 10.94
C LYS A 94 12.46 0.01 10.59
N ASP A 95 12.47 -1.01 11.43
CA ASP A 95 11.68 -2.25 11.24
C ASP A 95 10.17 -1.96 11.17
N GLU A 96 9.67 -0.99 11.96
CA GLU A 96 8.26 -0.57 11.94
C GLU A 96 7.83 0.02 10.59
N SER A 97 8.80 0.58 9.85
CA SER A 97 8.58 1.09 8.50
C SER A 97 8.54 0.00 7.43
N PHE A 98 8.75 -1.27 7.80
CA PHE A 98 9.07 -2.41 6.91
C PHE A 98 10.33 -2.22 6.04
N MET A 99 10.91 -1.02 5.98
CA MET A 99 12.07 -0.63 5.16
C MET A 99 13.35 -0.51 6.00
N ASP A 100 13.73 -1.60 6.66
CA ASP A 100 14.75 -1.68 7.73
C ASP A 100 16.14 -1.11 7.40
N ASN A 101 16.62 -1.21 6.14
CA ASN A 101 17.90 -0.65 5.70
C ASN A 101 17.76 0.53 4.71
N SER A 102 16.55 1.04 4.50
CA SER A 102 16.28 2.11 3.53
C SER A 102 17.06 3.40 3.81
N PRO A 103 17.59 4.07 2.77
CA PRO A 103 18.38 5.28 2.91
C PRO A 103 17.56 6.49 3.36
N ILE A 104 16.22 6.42 3.34
CA ILE A 104 15.36 7.49 3.88
C ILE A 104 15.53 7.68 5.39
N HIS A 105 16.01 6.63 6.08
CA HIS A 105 16.22 6.63 7.52
C HIS A 105 17.65 6.99 7.92
N ASP A 106 18.56 7.21 6.97
CA ASP A 106 19.99 7.40 7.25
C ASP A 106 20.24 8.69 8.06
N GLU A 107 19.57 9.78 7.67
CA GLU A 107 19.68 11.10 8.32
C GLU A 107 18.92 11.19 9.65
N ALA A 108 17.92 10.32 9.88
CA ALA A 108 17.12 10.30 11.09
C ALA A 108 17.93 9.85 12.32
N ARG A 109 17.65 10.41 13.48
CA ARG A 109 18.27 10.07 14.76
C ARG A 109 17.22 9.54 15.73
N TRP A 110 17.63 8.61 16.58
CA TRP A 110 16.79 8.11 17.66
C TRP A 110 16.69 9.12 18.79
N ASN A 111 15.48 9.40 19.25
CA ASN A 111 15.22 10.23 20.42
C ASN A 111 14.74 9.35 21.58
N GLU A 112 15.58 9.16 22.59
CA GLU A 112 15.28 8.32 23.76
C GLU A 112 14.05 8.78 24.55
N LYS A 113 13.79 10.09 24.60
CA LYS A 113 12.70 10.66 25.39
C LYS A 113 11.35 10.42 24.73
N SER A 114 11.23 10.71 23.44
CA SER A 114 9.99 10.47 22.69
C SER A 114 9.84 9.01 22.25
N ARG A 115 10.95 8.26 22.24
CA ARG A 115 11.04 6.89 21.71
C ARG A 115 10.61 6.78 20.24
N THR A 116 10.95 7.81 19.48
CA THR A 116 10.70 7.93 18.04
C THR A 116 11.97 8.40 17.33
N LEU A 117 11.98 8.30 16.01
CA LEU A 117 12.94 9.02 15.18
C LEU A 117 12.63 10.52 15.22
N ASP A 118 13.65 11.37 15.06
CA ASP A 118 13.48 12.82 14.89
C ASP A 118 13.15 13.21 13.43
N CYS A 119 12.43 12.34 12.72
CA CYS A 119 12.06 12.50 11.33
C CYS A 119 10.60 12.11 11.12
N GLU A 120 9.78 13.09 10.74
CA GLU A 120 8.39 12.89 10.33
C GLU A 120 8.37 12.18 8.98
N ASP A 121 7.73 11.01 8.92
CA ASP A 121 7.76 10.18 7.71
C ASP A 121 6.51 10.42 6.85
N VAL A 122 6.72 10.88 5.61
CA VAL A 122 5.63 11.16 4.65
C VAL A 122 4.81 9.91 4.38
N GLY A 123 5.44 8.75 4.22
CA GLY A 123 4.78 7.48 3.94
C GLY A 123 3.88 7.04 5.10
N LEU A 124 4.41 7.04 6.33
CA LEU A 124 3.67 6.70 7.55
C LEU A 124 2.43 7.59 7.70
N ASN A 125 2.61 8.91 7.61
CA ASN A 125 1.51 9.84 7.79
C ASN A 125 0.43 9.70 6.69
N CYS A 126 0.83 9.44 5.44
CA CYS A 126 -0.11 9.13 4.36
C CYS A 126 -0.89 7.83 4.64
N LEU A 127 -0.22 6.80 5.14
CA LEU A 127 -0.85 5.51 5.41
C LEU A 127 -1.74 5.55 6.66
N VAL A 128 -1.39 6.32 7.69
CA VAL A 128 -2.28 6.58 8.83
C VAL A 128 -3.48 7.43 8.42
N CYS A 129 -3.30 8.40 7.51
CA CYS A 129 -4.40 9.16 6.93
C CYS A 129 -5.37 8.25 6.16
N LEU A 130 -4.83 7.37 5.32
CA LEU A 130 -5.62 6.35 4.61
C LEU A 130 -6.36 5.43 5.59
N ASP A 131 -5.68 4.96 6.64
CA ASP A 131 -6.26 4.11 7.66
C ASP A 131 -7.43 4.80 8.39
N CYS A 132 -7.29 6.08 8.75
CA CYS A 132 -8.39 6.88 9.28
C CYS A 132 -9.58 6.94 8.31
N GLU A 133 -9.35 7.18 7.02
CA GLU A 133 -10.43 7.22 6.03
C GLU A 133 -11.17 5.87 5.90
N MET A 134 -10.43 4.76 5.89
CA MET A 134 -11.02 3.42 5.82
C MET A 134 -11.84 3.12 7.09
N LEU A 135 -11.33 3.50 8.27
CA LEU A 135 -12.07 3.40 9.52
C LEU A 135 -13.34 4.26 9.52
N ALA A 136 -13.30 5.46 8.92
CA ALA A 136 -14.49 6.28 8.77
C ALA A 136 -15.55 5.60 7.87
N HIS A 137 -15.15 4.94 6.78
CA HIS A 137 -16.08 4.16 5.95
C HIS A 137 -16.69 2.99 6.72
N MET A 138 -15.87 2.24 7.45
CA MET A 138 -16.36 1.16 8.31
C MET A 138 -17.32 1.69 9.38
N ALA A 139 -16.98 2.76 10.09
CA ALA A 139 -17.83 3.36 11.11
C ALA A 139 -19.20 3.77 10.55
N ARG A 140 -19.25 4.37 9.35
CA ARG A 140 -20.51 4.69 8.66
C ARG A 140 -21.32 3.44 8.33
N LEU A 141 -20.68 2.39 7.81
CA LEU A 141 -21.33 1.09 7.53
C LEU A 141 -21.92 0.46 8.81
N LEU A 142 -21.27 0.65 9.95
CA LEU A 142 -21.70 0.14 11.26
C LEU A 142 -22.78 1.02 11.93
N GLY A 143 -23.08 2.21 11.38
CA GLY A 143 -24.00 3.18 12.01
C GLY A 143 -23.37 4.00 13.14
N LEU A 144 -22.04 4.03 13.24
CA LEU A 144 -21.27 4.71 14.29
C LEU A 144 -20.89 6.13 13.86
N SER A 145 -21.88 7.02 13.74
CA SER A 145 -21.72 8.36 13.14
C SER A 145 -20.67 9.24 13.83
N GLU A 146 -20.55 9.20 15.15
CA GLU A 146 -19.58 10.03 15.89
C GLU A 146 -18.14 9.53 15.70
N GLU A 147 -17.93 8.21 15.68
CA GLU A 147 -16.61 7.67 15.37
C GLU A 147 -16.21 7.95 13.91
N ALA A 148 -17.17 7.88 12.97
CA ALA A 148 -16.92 8.27 11.58
C ALA A 148 -16.41 9.71 11.48
N LYS A 149 -17.08 10.67 12.15
CA LYS A 149 -16.65 12.08 12.19
C LYS A 149 -15.26 12.26 12.80
N LYS A 150 -14.95 11.52 13.88
CA LYS A 150 -13.63 11.55 14.53
C LYS A 150 -12.53 11.07 13.58
N HIS A 151 -12.78 9.98 12.86
CA HIS A 151 -11.84 9.46 11.87
C HIS A 151 -11.68 10.41 10.67
N ASP A 152 -12.76 11.00 10.17
CA ASP A 152 -12.71 12.03 9.11
C ASP A 152 -11.87 13.24 9.54
N GLY A 153 -12.09 13.74 10.76
CA GLY A 153 -11.32 14.87 11.30
C GLY A 153 -9.83 14.56 11.43
N ALA A 154 -9.48 13.34 11.85
CA ALA A 154 -8.10 12.89 11.92
C ALA A 154 -7.44 12.80 10.54
N ALA A 155 -8.13 12.22 9.55
CA ALA A 155 -7.63 12.15 8.17
C ALA A 155 -7.41 13.56 7.59
N ALA A 156 -8.36 14.49 7.81
CA ALA A 156 -8.25 15.87 7.34
C ALA A 156 -7.06 16.62 7.96
N ALA A 157 -6.82 16.46 9.27
CA ALA A 157 -5.70 17.09 9.97
C ALA A 157 -4.34 16.62 9.42
N LEU A 158 -4.20 15.33 9.11
CA LEU A 158 -2.99 14.78 8.50
C LEU A 158 -2.78 15.35 7.09
N ARG A 159 -3.80 15.31 6.21
CA ARG A 159 -3.70 15.79 4.81
C ARG A 159 -3.14 17.20 4.69
N GLN A 160 -3.51 18.10 5.59
CA GLN A 160 -3.10 19.51 5.54
C GLN A 160 -1.60 19.73 5.80
N ARG A 161 -0.88 18.73 6.32
CA ARG A 161 0.46 18.92 6.90
C ARG A 161 1.55 18.05 6.27
N LEU A 162 1.19 17.17 5.34
CA LEU A 162 2.07 16.17 4.73
C LEU A 162 3.18 16.73 3.82
N TRP A 163 3.25 18.04 3.60
CA TRP A 163 4.13 18.62 2.58
C TRP A 163 4.74 19.97 3.01
N SER A 164 5.49 19.97 4.11
CA SER A 164 6.24 21.16 4.55
C SER A 164 7.55 20.77 5.23
N GLY A 165 8.49 21.71 5.34
CA GLY A 165 9.77 21.51 6.01
C GLY A 165 10.92 21.09 5.08
N ALA A 166 12.04 20.70 5.68
CA ALA A 166 13.20 20.16 4.99
C ALA A 166 13.04 18.65 4.85
N PHE A 167 13.16 18.13 3.63
CA PHE A 167 13.11 16.70 3.35
C PHE A 167 14.50 16.07 3.44
N VAL A 168 14.53 14.78 3.80
CA VAL A 168 15.72 13.94 3.64
C VAL A 168 16.17 13.89 2.19
N LYS A 169 17.46 13.65 1.96
CA LYS A 169 18.07 13.63 0.61
C LYS A 169 17.54 12.48 -0.22
N SER A 170 17.44 11.31 0.40
CA SER A 170 17.04 10.08 -0.27
C SER A 170 15.54 10.07 -0.50
N VAL A 171 15.11 9.85 -1.75
CA VAL A 171 13.69 9.86 -2.12
C VAL A 171 13.26 8.45 -2.46
N ALA A 172 12.16 7.98 -1.86
CA ALA A 172 11.61 6.64 -2.05
C ALA A 172 10.20 6.69 -2.68
N PRO A 173 9.64 5.56 -3.14
CA PRO A 173 8.27 5.50 -3.64
C PRO A 173 7.20 5.98 -2.63
N THR A 174 7.52 6.02 -1.34
CA THR A 174 6.65 6.61 -0.31
C THR A 174 6.33 8.08 -0.56
N SER A 175 7.17 8.81 -1.31
CA SER A 175 6.90 10.20 -1.72
C SER A 175 5.69 10.34 -2.65
N PHE A 176 5.21 9.25 -3.26
CA PHE A 176 3.97 9.25 -4.06
C PHE A 176 2.71 9.01 -3.22
N TYR A 177 2.83 8.62 -1.93
CA TYR A 177 1.68 8.28 -1.09
C TYR A 177 0.73 9.46 -0.76
N PRO A 178 1.14 10.74 -0.93
CA PRO A 178 0.18 11.84 -0.93
C PRO A 178 -0.91 11.72 -2.02
N LEU A 179 -0.65 11.00 -3.12
CA LEU A 179 -1.70 10.64 -4.09
C LEU A 179 -2.66 9.60 -3.52
N LEU A 180 -2.15 8.65 -2.73
CA LEU A 180 -2.92 7.57 -2.10
C LEU A 180 -3.86 8.05 -1.00
N CYS A 181 -3.49 9.11 -0.26
CA CYS A 181 -4.34 9.70 0.77
C CYS A 181 -5.04 11.00 0.34
N ASP A 182 -4.98 11.37 -0.95
CA ASP A 182 -5.58 12.61 -1.50
C ASP A 182 -5.11 13.89 -0.79
N ALA A 183 -3.82 13.97 -0.51
CA ALA A 183 -3.17 15.12 0.10
C ALA A 183 -2.40 16.00 -0.90
N ALA A 184 -2.06 15.46 -2.07
CA ALA A 184 -1.30 16.19 -3.08
C ALA A 184 -2.15 17.26 -3.79
N SER A 185 -1.66 18.49 -3.87
CA SER A 185 -2.20 19.52 -4.75
C SER A 185 -2.06 19.14 -6.23
N LYS A 186 -2.75 19.86 -7.13
CA LYS A 186 -2.62 19.65 -8.58
C LYS A 186 -1.17 19.82 -9.07
N GLU A 187 -0.46 20.80 -8.52
CA GLU A 187 0.92 21.12 -8.84
C GLU A 187 1.87 20.05 -8.31
N GLN A 188 1.68 19.60 -7.06
CA GLN A 188 2.44 18.50 -6.47
C GLN A 188 2.23 17.21 -7.25
N LYS A 189 0.99 16.88 -7.62
CA LYS A 189 0.66 15.73 -8.47
C LYS A 189 1.39 15.80 -9.80
N LYS A 190 1.37 16.94 -10.49
CA LYS A 190 2.11 17.13 -11.75
C LYS A 190 3.61 16.89 -11.58
N HIS A 191 4.19 17.36 -10.46
CA HIS A 191 5.60 17.15 -10.17
C HIS A 191 5.92 15.68 -9.89
N LEU A 192 5.08 14.99 -9.11
CA LEU A 192 5.19 13.56 -8.85
C LEU A 192 5.13 12.76 -10.16
N LEU A 193 4.17 13.02 -11.04
CA LEU A 193 4.08 12.33 -12.34
C LEU A 193 5.33 12.53 -13.20
N LYS A 194 5.93 13.73 -13.17
CA LYS A 194 7.21 13.96 -13.85
C LYS A 194 8.32 13.08 -13.27
N HIS A 195 8.40 12.92 -11.95
CA HIS A 195 9.39 12.05 -11.30
C HIS A 195 9.13 10.55 -11.56
N LEU A 196 7.86 10.16 -11.71
CA LEU A 196 7.47 8.80 -12.08
C LEU A 196 8.00 8.41 -13.47
N ASP A 197 7.96 9.34 -14.42
CA ASP A 197 8.38 9.10 -15.81
C ASP A 197 9.88 9.39 -16.07
N ASP A 198 10.55 10.15 -15.19
CA ASP A 198 11.96 10.52 -15.36
C ASP A 198 12.90 9.30 -15.18
N PRO A 199 13.68 8.90 -16.20
CA PRO A 199 14.58 7.74 -16.12
C PRO A 199 15.71 7.89 -15.09
N LYS A 200 16.00 9.11 -14.63
CA LYS A 200 16.95 9.36 -13.54
C LYS A 200 16.31 9.30 -12.15
N LYS A 201 14.97 9.31 -12.08
CA LYS A 201 14.21 9.20 -10.82
C LYS A 201 13.58 7.82 -10.72
N PHE A 202 12.27 7.68 -10.94
CA PHE A 202 11.59 6.40 -10.82
C PHE A 202 11.15 5.80 -12.16
N GLY A 203 11.53 6.43 -13.28
CA GLY A 203 11.35 5.89 -14.62
C GLY A 203 12.20 4.63 -14.87
N GLY A 204 12.35 4.25 -16.14
CA GLY A 204 13.07 3.02 -16.53
C GLY A 204 12.16 1.86 -16.93
N ASP A 205 12.77 0.72 -17.26
CA ASP A 205 12.11 -0.41 -17.93
C ASP A 205 11.30 -1.31 -17.01
N PHE A 206 11.66 -1.37 -15.73
CA PHE A 206 10.97 -2.09 -14.67
C PHE A 206 10.27 -1.13 -13.70
N GLY A 207 9.57 -1.68 -12.71
CA GLY A 207 8.87 -0.92 -11.68
C GLY A 207 9.75 0.03 -10.87
N LEU A 208 9.16 0.66 -9.87
CA LEU A 208 9.80 1.65 -9.00
C LEU A 208 10.83 0.96 -8.08
N PRO A 209 12.12 1.33 -8.14
CA PRO A 209 13.09 0.95 -7.11
C PRO A 209 12.73 1.57 -5.75
N SER A 210 13.24 0.99 -4.67
CA SER A 210 13.00 1.48 -3.29
C SER A 210 13.54 2.89 -3.02
N VAL A 211 14.42 3.39 -3.89
CA VAL A 211 14.99 4.74 -3.88
C VAL A 211 15.13 5.23 -5.33
N ALA A 212 15.14 6.55 -5.56
CA ALA A 212 15.33 7.12 -6.89
C ALA A 212 16.62 6.63 -7.56
N ARG A 213 16.62 6.51 -8.90
CA ARG A 213 17.74 5.97 -9.68
C ARG A 213 19.01 6.81 -9.65
N ASP A 214 18.90 8.09 -9.31
CA ASP A 214 20.05 8.98 -9.14
C ASP A 214 20.54 9.06 -7.68
N ASP A 215 19.93 8.27 -6.78
CA ASP A 215 20.41 8.12 -5.41
C ASP A 215 21.63 7.17 -5.38
N PRO A 216 22.73 7.55 -4.70
CA PRO A 216 23.90 6.69 -4.55
C PRO A 216 23.58 5.29 -3.97
N ALA A 217 22.56 5.19 -3.10
CA ALA A 217 22.16 3.92 -2.48
C ALA A 217 21.52 2.94 -3.47
N LEU A 218 21.17 3.36 -4.70
CA LEU A 218 20.72 2.43 -5.73
C LEU A 218 21.81 1.41 -6.07
N ALA A 219 23.07 1.86 -6.12
CA ALA A 219 24.23 1.05 -6.49
C ALA A 219 24.59 -0.01 -5.44
N ASP A 220 24.05 0.11 -4.21
CA ASP A 220 24.23 -0.90 -3.18
C ASP A 220 23.56 -2.22 -3.62
N ASN A 221 22.41 -2.14 -4.30
CA ASN A 221 21.61 -3.30 -4.72
C ASN A 221 21.37 -4.31 -3.55
N VAL A 222 21.13 -3.80 -2.34
CA VAL A 222 20.93 -4.62 -1.12
C VAL A 222 19.58 -4.27 -0.50
N TYR A 223 18.66 -5.22 -0.49
CA TYR A 223 17.35 -5.10 0.17
C TYR A 223 16.61 -3.77 -0.15
N TRP A 224 16.31 -2.90 0.81
CA TRP A 224 15.65 -1.59 0.58
C TRP A 224 16.59 -0.49 0.08
N ARG A 225 17.86 -0.79 -0.21
CA ARG A 225 18.83 0.11 -0.85
C ARG A 225 18.98 -0.26 -2.32
N GLY A 226 17.99 0.14 -3.11
CA GLY A 226 18.02 0.09 -4.58
C GLY A 226 17.07 -0.90 -5.24
N ARG A 227 16.71 -2.01 -4.58
CA ARG A 227 15.90 -3.06 -5.21
C ARG A 227 14.43 -2.63 -5.40
N ILE A 228 13.74 -3.26 -6.35
CA ILE A 228 12.31 -3.08 -6.60
C ILE A 228 11.52 -4.00 -5.66
N TRP A 229 10.54 -3.41 -4.98
CA TRP A 229 9.65 -4.10 -4.05
C TRP A 229 8.21 -4.07 -4.56
N PRO A 230 7.53 -5.23 -4.68
CA PRO A 230 6.15 -5.31 -5.13
C PRO A 230 5.17 -4.42 -4.36
N ILE A 231 5.32 -4.36 -3.03
CA ILE A 231 4.45 -3.56 -2.16
C ILE A 231 4.53 -2.05 -2.45
N LEU A 232 5.73 -1.52 -2.70
CA LEU A 232 5.91 -0.10 -3.02
C LEU A 232 5.20 0.26 -4.34
N ASN A 233 5.36 -0.60 -5.35
CA ASN A 233 4.73 -0.43 -6.65
C ASN A 233 3.20 -0.49 -6.56
N TRP A 234 2.67 -1.45 -5.79
CA TRP A 234 1.23 -1.57 -5.55
C TRP A 234 0.64 -0.37 -4.80
N LEU A 235 1.32 0.17 -3.81
CA LEU A 235 0.85 1.36 -3.08
C LEU A 235 0.87 2.62 -3.97
N VAL A 236 1.91 2.80 -4.80
CA VAL A 236 1.94 3.90 -5.77
C VAL A 236 0.86 3.73 -6.83
N TRP A 237 0.63 2.52 -7.33
CA TRP A 237 -0.47 2.23 -8.26
C TRP A 237 -1.83 2.62 -7.68
N ASN A 238 -2.15 2.22 -6.44
CA ASN A 238 -3.40 2.63 -5.79
C ASN A 238 -3.51 4.17 -5.65
N GLY A 239 -2.38 4.87 -5.43
CA GLY A 239 -2.36 6.33 -5.41
C GLY A 239 -2.64 6.97 -6.77
N LEU A 240 -2.08 6.42 -7.85
CA LEU A 240 -2.36 6.88 -9.22
C LEU A 240 -3.83 6.65 -9.59
N GLU A 241 -4.36 5.46 -9.25
CA GLU A 241 -5.77 5.12 -9.45
C GLU A 241 -6.70 6.10 -8.72
N ARG A 242 -6.41 6.39 -7.44
CA ARG A 242 -7.16 7.38 -6.65
C ARG A 242 -7.11 8.76 -7.27
N ALA A 243 -5.93 9.18 -7.73
CA ALA A 243 -5.69 10.49 -8.31
C ALA A 243 -6.28 10.66 -9.73
N GLY A 244 -6.85 9.61 -10.31
CA GLY A 244 -7.40 9.58 -11.67
C GLY A 244 -6.34 9.54 -12.77
N GLU A 245 -5.09 9.22 -12.44
CA GLU A 245 -3.95 9.17 -13.37
C GLU A 245 -3.84 7.80 -14.02
N VAL A 246 -4.87 7.41 -14.77
CA VAL A 246 -5.06 6.05 -15.32
C VAL A 246 -3.93 5.64 -16.26
N GLU A 247 -3.49 6.52 -17.15
CA GLU A 247 -2.41 6.22 -18.10
C GLU A 247 -1.08 6.01 -17.38
N ALA A 248 -0.83 6.76 -16.30
CA ALA A 248 0.35 6.59 -15.47
C ALA A 248 0.29 5.27 -14.68
N ALA A 249 -0.89 4.93 -14.13
CA ALA A 249 -1.13 3.66 -13.48
C ALA A 249 -0.91 2.47 -14.44
N ASP A 250 -1.41 2.57 -15.68
CA ASP A 250 -1.24 1.54 -16.72
C ASP A 250 0.24 1.33 -17.08
N ARG A 251 1.02 2.41 -17.24
CA ARG A 251 2.47 2.30 -17.48
C ARG A 251 3.17 1.57 -16.33
N LEU A 252 2.80 1.87 -15.08
CA LEU A 252 3.38 1.20 -13.91
C LEU A 252 2.99 -0.28 -13.86
N VAL A 253 1.75 -0.62 -14.20
CA VAL A 253 1.28 -2.01 -14.30
C VAL A 253 2.07 -2.79 -15.35
N ASP A 254 2.28 -2.22 -16.54
CA ASP A 254 3.00 -2.91 -17.62
C ASP A 254 4.48 -3.13 -17.28
N LYS A 255 5.14 -2.15 -16.64
CA LYS A 255 6.50 -2.31 -16.11
C LYS A 255 6.58 -3.40 -15.02
N SER A 256 5.61 -3.41 -14.12
CA SER A 256 5.48 -4.41 -13.04
C SER A 256 5.21 -5.82 -13.56
N TRP A 257 4.36 -5.94 -14.58
CA TRP A 257 4.06 -7.20 -15.24
C TRP A 257 5.29 -7.75 -15.99
N ARG A 258 6.00 -6.88 -16.72
CA ARG A 258 7.26 -7.25 -17.40
C ARG A 258 8.28 -7.81 -16.43
N LEU A 259 8.41 -7.20 -15.25
CA LEU A 259 9.29 -7.67 -14.18
C LEU A 259 8.90 -9.07 -13.68
N PHE A 260 7.63 -9.25 -13.32
CA PHE A 260 7.14 -10.53 -12.82
C PHE A 260 7.25 -11.66 -13.85
N ILE A 261 6.78 -11.41 -15.09
CA ILE A 261 6.67 -12.45 -16.11
C ILE A 261 8.05 -12.96 -16.57
N LYS A 262 9.07 -12.10 -16.57
CA LYS A 262 10.46 -12.48 -16.88
C LYS A 262 10.95 -13.60 -15.94
N SER A 263 10.71 -13.47 -14.64
CA SER A 263 11.11 -14.47 -13.64
C SER A 263 10.18 -15.68 -13.62
N TRP A 264 8.87 -15.46 -13.80
CA TRP A 264 7.87 -16.52 -13.77
C TRP A 264 7.94 -17.47 -14.97
N GLU A 265 8.10 -16.96 -16.19
CA GLU A 265 8.15 -17.80 -17.40
C GLU A 265 9.45 -18.59 -17.50
N SER A 266 10.57 -17.97 -17.13
CA SER A 266 11.89 -18.61 -17.24
C SER A 266 12.12 -19.67 -16.16
N ARG A 267 11.74 -19.38 -14.91
CA ARG A 267 12.15 -20.18 -13.75
C ARG A 267 11.03 -20.46 -12.73
N ARG A 268 9.80 -19.99 -12.98
CA ARG A 268 8.66 -20.09 -12.03
C ARG A 268 8.95 -19.47 -10.66
N LEU A 269 9.75 -18.40 -10.66
CA LEU A 269 10.09 -17.68 -9.45
C LEU A 269 9.04 -16.61 -9.13
N SER A 270 8.89 -16.35 -7.83
CA SER A 270 8.14 -15.21 -7.30
C SER A 270 9.03 -14.46 -6.29
N PRO A 271 10.17 -13.87 -6.73
CA PRO A 271 11.16 -13.29 -5.82
C PRO A 271 10.59 -12.18 -4.94
N GLU A 272 11.08 -12.08 -3.72
CA GLU A 272 10.73 -11.06 -2.73
C GLU A 272 10.97 -9.63 -3.26
N ASN A 273 12.11 -9.43 -3.89
CA ASN A 273 12.57 -8.15 -4.45
C ASN A 273 13.41 -8.40 -5.71
N TYR A 274 13.62 -7.35 -6.51
CA TYR A 274 14.26 -7.48 -7.82
C TYR A 274 15.30 -6.39 -8.06
N ASP A 275 16.37 -6.73 -8.77
CA ASP A 275 17.33 -5.77 -9.28
C ASP A 275 16.65 -4.76 -10.24
N PRO A 276 16.89 -3.44 -10.09
CA PRO A 276 16.15 -2.42 -10.81
C PRO A 276 16.58 -2.21 -12.28
N GLU A 277 17.70 -2.79 -12.71
CA GLU A 277 18.24 -2.65 -14.07
C GLU A 277 18.03 -3.91 -14.90
N THR A 278 18.28 -5.07 -14.30
CA THR A 278 18.20 -6.38 -14.93
C THR A 278 16.85 -7.05 -14.66
N GLY A 279 16.18 -6.75 -13.54
CA GLY A 279 14.98 -7.45 -13.11
C GLY A 279 15.24 -8.88 -12.61
N GLU A 280 16.49 -9.23 -12.31
CA GLU A 280 16.83 -10.49 -11.63
C GLU A 280 16.37 -10.44 -10.17
N GLY A 281 15.85 -11.55 -9.66
CA GLY A 281 15.39 -11.65 -8.27
C GLY A 281 16.31 -12.43 -7.35
N LEU A 282 17.27 -13.18 -7.88
CA LEU A 282 18.17 -14.06 -7.11
C LEU A 282 19.64 -13.70 -7.30
N ASP A 283 19.91 -12.47 -7.74
CA ASP A 283 21.26 -11.90 -7.82
C ASP A 283 21.83 -11.53 -6.44
N GLN A 284 20.99 -11.52 -5.40
CA GLN A 284 21.38 -11.25 -4.02
C GLN A 284 20.89 -12.35 -3.06
N PRO A 285 21.62 -12.61 -1.95
CA PRO A 285 21.24 -13.63 -0.97
C PRO A 285 20.09 -13.21 -0.04
N ASP A 286 19.73 -11.92 -0.02
CA ASP A 286 18.69 -11.31 0.82
C ASP A 286 17.33 -11.23 0.10
N SER A 287 17.06 -12.17 -0.82
CA SER A 287 15.80 -12.28 -1.54
C SER A 287 15.25 -13.69 -1.44
N ASP A 288 14.04 -13.83 -0.88
CA ASP A 288 13.33 -15.11 -0.94
C ASP A 288 12.86 -15.43 -2.38
N PRO A 289 13.13 -16.62 -2.94
CA PRO A 289 12.75 -16.97 -4.31
C PRO A 289 11.23 -17.10 -4.55
N PHE A 290 10.44 -17.24 -3.49
CA PHE A 290 9.00 -17.46 -3.57
C PHE A 290 8.25 -16.76 -2.43
N TYR A 291 8.12 -15.44 -2.56
CA TYR A 291 7.50 -14.59 -1.55
C TYR A 291 6.06 -14.18 -1.90
N SER A 292 5.22 -14.08 -0.88
CA SER A 292 3.77 -13.88 -1.03
C SER A 292 3.37 -12.51 -1.59
N TRP A 293 4.00 -11.41 -1.16
CA TRP A 293 3.65 -10.07 -1.69
C TRP A 293 4.00 -9.89 -3.15
N THR A 294 4.78 -10.80 -3.75
CA THR A 294 5.16 -10.68 -5.14
C THR A 294 3.97 -10.91 -6.06
N ALA A 295 2.95 -11.61 -5.55
CA ALA A 295 1.64 -11.70 -6.17
C ALA A 295 0.95 -10.33 -6.38
N LEU A 296 1.40 -9.25 -5.73
CA LEU A 296 0.90 -7.89 -6.00
C LEU A 296 1.21 -7.42 -7.43
N LEU A 297 2.32 -7.86 -8.03
CA LEU A 297 2.66 -7.50 -9.43
C LEU A 297 1.66 -8.07 -10.45
N PRO A 298 1.40 -9.39 -10.51
CA PRO A 298 0.36 -9.94 -11.39
C PRO A 298 -1.05 -9.52 -10.97
N PHE A 299 -1.29 -9.25 -9.68
CA PHE A 299 -2.57 -8.69 -9.22
C PHE A 299 -2.88 -7.34 -9.88
N MET A 300 -1.92 -6.41 -9.94
CA MET A 300 -2.11 -5.12 -10.62
C MET A 300 -2.49 -5.31 -12.10
N LYS A 301 -1.88 -6.28 -12.79
CA LYS A 301 -2.24 -6.59 -14.18
C LYS A 301 -3.68 -7.09 -14.30
N HIS A 302 -4.09 -7.96 -13.38
CA HIS A 302 -5.48 -8.43 -13.33
C HIS A 302 -6.46 -7.30 -12.99
N ALA A 303 -6.08 -6.39 -12.09
CA ALA A 303 -6.90 -5.28 -11.64
C ALA A 303 -7.23 -4.28 -12.76
N GLN A 304 -6.46 -4.23 -13.85
CA GLN A 304 -6.80 -3.45 -15.04
C GLN A 304 -8.11 -3.91 -15.70
N VAL A 305 -8.48 -5.20 -15.56
CA VAL A 305 -9.72 -5.75 -16.10
C VAL A 305 -10.88 -5.49 -15.15
N MET A 306 -10.68 -5.80 -13.87
CA MET A 306 -11.66 -5.64 -12.82
C MET A 306 -10.98 -5.37 -11.49
N ASN A 307 -11.42 -4.32 -10.79
CA ASN A 307 -10.92 -3.97 -9.47
C ASN A 307 -12.05 -3.54 -8.53
N PHE A 308 -11.78 -3.55 -7.22
CA PHE A 308 -12.62 -2.96 -6.19
C PHE A 308 -11.86 -1.80 -5.55
N SER A 309 -12.06 -0.61 -6.10
CA SER A 309 -11.48 0.62 -5.57
C SER A 309 -12.17 0.97 -4.24
N PRO A 310 -11.42 1.24 -3.16
CA PRO A 310 -11.97 1.72 -1.88
C PRO A 310 -12.91 2.91 -1.99
N TRP A 311 -12.67 3.78 -2.97
CA TRP A 311 -13.38 5.04 -3.14
C TRP A 311 -14.46 4.97 -4.22
N GLN A 312 -14.24 4.15 -5.25
CA GLN A 312 -15.11 4.09 -6.44
C GLN A 312 -15.88 2.76 -6.57
N GLY A 313 -15.72 1.85 -5.60
CA GLY A 313 -16.39 0.56 -5.59
C GLY A 313 -15.91 -0.38 -6.70
N TRP A 314 -16.83 -1.21 -7.19
CA TRP A 314 -16.55 -2.17 -8.25
C TRP A 314 -16.34 -1.46 -9.59
N GLN A 315 -15.18 -1.71 -10.21
CA GLN A 315 -14.83 -1.18 -11.52
C GLN A 315 -14.51 -2.30 -12.50
N LEU A 316 -14.98 -2.14 -13.72
CA LEU A 316 -14.66 -2.96 -14.88
C LEU A 316 -14.06 -2.07 -15.97
N ARG A 317 -13.18 -2.62 -16.79
CA ARG A 317 -12.65 -1.92 -17.96
C ARG A 317 -13.10 -2.61 -19.24
N ASN A 318 -13.77 -1.86 -20.09
CA ASN A 318 -14.15 -2.30 -21.43
C ASN A 318 -13.22 -1.66 -22.48
N GLU A 319 -11.95 -2.05 -22.47
CA GLU A 319 -10.94 -1.62 -23.43
C GLU A 319 -9.95 -2.75 -23.72
N GLY A 320 -9.17 -2.62 -24.79
CA GLY A 320 -8.13 -3.59 -25.14
C GLY A 320 -8.64 -4.81 -25.91
N GLY A 321 -7.99 -5.95 -25.69
CA GLY A 321 -8.31 -7.21 -26.36
C GLY A 321 -9.52 -7.94 -25.77
N ASP A 322 -9.93 -9.03 -26.41
CA ASP A 322 -10.94 -9.94 -25.86
C ASP A 322 -10.37 -10.71 -24.67
N PHE A 323 -11.19 -10.93 -23.64
CA PHE A 323 -10.79 -11.68 -22.44
C PHE A 323 -11.97 -12.41 -21.81
N ALA A 324 -11.66 -13.43 -21.01
CA ALA A 324 -12.60 -14.10 -20.13
C ALA A 324 -11.92 -14.39 -18.79
N VAL A 325 -12.51 -13.90 -17.71
CA VAL A 325 -11.99 -14.04 -16.34
C VAL A 325 -13.12 -14.55 -15.44
N GLY A 326 -12.81 -15.55 -14.63
CA GLY A 326 -13.68 -16.02 -13.57
C GLY A 326 -13.78 -17.54 -13.48
N PRO A 327 -14.65 -18.04 -12.59
CA PRO A 327 -15.58 -17.26 -11.77
C PRO A 327 -14.85 -16.41 -10.72
N VAL A 328 -15.21 -15.13 -10.63
CA VAL A 328 -14.70 -14.19 -9.61
C VAL A 328 -15.80 -13.86 -8.61
N ILE A 329 -15.44 -13.82 -7.33
CA ILE A 329 -16.36 -13.40 -6.26
C ILE A 329 -16.56 -11.89 -6.33
N THR A 330 -17.84 -11.49 -6.38
CA THR A 330 -18.34 -10.11 -6.43
C THR A 330 -19.56 -9.98 -5.50
N PRO A 331 -20.07 -8.76 -5.24
CA PRO A 331 -21.32 -8.59 -4.50
C PRO A 331 -22.54 -9.27 -5.14
N LEU A 332 -22.51 -9.59 -6.44
CA LEU A 332 -23.58 -10.31 -7.14
C LEU A 332 -23.45 -11.85 -7.03
N GLY A 333 -22.42 -12.34 -6.32
CA GLY A 333 -22.01 -13.73 -6.29
C GLY A 333 -20.83 -14.01 -7.23
N ALA A 334 -20.63 -15.30 -7.53
CA ALA A 334 -19.59 -15.73 -8.48
C ALA A 334 -20.01 -15.39 -9.91
N VAL A 335 -19.22 -14.55 -10.60
CA VAL A 335 -19.50 -14.13 -11.99
C VAL A 335 -18.33 -14.41 -12.93
N MET A 336 -18.64 -14.69 -14.19
CA MET A 336 -17.70 -14.64 -15.30
C MET A 336 -17.72 -13.23 -15.88
N VAL A 337 -16.57 -12.59 -15.98
CA VAL A 337 -16.37 -11.31 -16.67
C VAL A 337 -15.81 -11.62 -18.05
N THR A 338 -16.51 -11.21 -19.10
CA THR A 338 -16.10 -11.45 -20.48
C THR A 338 -16.12 -10.17 -21.27
N ARG A 339 -15.12 -9.97 -22.12
CA ARG A 339 -15.14 -8.95 -23.16
C ARG A 339 -14.97 -9.65 -24.50
N LYS A 340 -15.90 -9.41 -25.43
CA LYS A 340 -15.86 -9.95 -26.78
C LYS A 340 -16.31 -8.91 -27.78
N ASN A 341 -15.48 -8.62 -28.79
CA ASN A 341 -15.78 -7.65 -29.85
C ASN A 341 -16.21 -6.27 -29.32
N GLY A 342 -15.59 -5.79 -28.23
CA GLY A 342 -15.93 -4.50 -27.63
C GLY A 342 -17.14 -4.50 -26.68
N THR A 343 -17.83 -5.64 -26.51
CA THR A 343 -18.92 -5.80 -25.56
C THR A 343 -18.41 -6.46 -24.28
N LEU A 344 -18.59 -5.80 -23.16
CA LEU A 344 -18.33 -6.34 -21.82
C LEU A 344 -19.62 -6.98 -21.28
N SER A 345 -19.52 -8.18 -20.71
CA SER A 345 -20.64 -8.92 -20.14
C SER A 345 -20.27 -9.62 -18.84
N LEU A 346 -21.16 -9.56 -17.86
CA LEU A 346 -21.09 -10.33 -16.61
C LEU A 346 -22.11 -11.45 -16.63
N ARG A 347 -21.68 -12.68 -16.36
CA ARG A 347 -22.55 -13.85 -16.29
C ARG A 347 -22.49 -14.53 -14.94
N ARG A 348 -23.64 -14.83 -14.36
CA ARG A 348 -23.78 -15.63 -13.14
C ARG A 348 -24.40 -16.97 -13.50
N GLY A 349 -23.57 -18.00 -13.63
CA GLY A 349 -24.00 -19.25 -14.26
C GLY A 349 -24.38 -19.00 -15.72
N GLU A 350 -25.61 -19.34 -16.09
CA GLU A 350 -26.13 -19.10 -17.45
C GLU A 350 -26.70 -17.69 -17.65
N GLU A 351 -27.12 -17.03 -16.56
CA GLU A 351 -27.76 -15.70 -16.55
C GLU A 351 -26.76 -14.59 -16.89
N THR A 352 -27.10 -13.71 -17.82
CA THR A 352 -26.35 -12.46 -18.06
C THR A 352 -26.93 -11.36 -17.17
N VAL A 353 -26.14 -10.90 -16.19
CA VAL A 353 -26.60 -9.91 -15.20
C VAL A 353 -26.21 -8.47 -15.56
N PHE A 354 -25.26 -8.31 -16.49
CA PHE A 354 -24.83 -7.01 -16.98
C PHE A 354 -24.24 -7.15 -18.39
N THR A 355 -24.49 -6.17 -19.25
CA THR A 355 -23.78 -6.01 -20.51
C THR A 355 -23.59 -4.53 -20.83
N SER A 356 -22.48 -4.18 -21.49
CA SER A 356 -22.22 -2.82 -21.93
C SER A 356 -21.25 -2.79 -23.11
N GLU A 357 -21.55 -1.92 -24.09
CA GLU A 357 -20.65 -1.57 -25.19
C GLU A 357 -19.87 -0.27 -24.91
N LYS A 358 -20.18 0.41 -23.80
CA LYS A 358 -19.50 1.65 -23.41
C LYS A 358 -18.01 1.35 -23.23
N GLN A 359 -17.14 2.08 -23.93
CA GLN A 359 -15.70 1.93 -23.76
C GLN A 359 -15.23 2.66 -22.49
N GLY A 360 -14.08 2.22 -21.96
CA GLY A 360 -13.48 2.80 -20.76
C GLY A 360 -13.87 2.09 -19.47
N ARG A 361 -13.71 2.80 -18.36
CA ARG A 361 -14.07 2.30 -17.02
C ARG A 361 -15.57 2.40 -16.78
N ILE A 362 -16.12 1.33 -16.22
CA ILE A 362 -17.53 1.19 -15.89
C ILE A 362 -17.66 0.72 -14.45
N THR A 363 -18.55 1.37 -13.70
CA THR A 363 -19.01 0.90 -12.39
C THR A 363 -20.36 0.22 -12.59
N PRO A 364 -20.46 -1.11 -12.42
CA PRO A 364 -21.74 -1.81 -12.43
C PRO A 364 -22.59 -1.27 -11.27
N ALA A 365 -23.83 -0.90 -11.56
CA ALA A 365 -24.80 -0.44 -10.57
C ALA A 365 -25.34 -1.60 -9.73
#